data_AF-A0A7W0WUV7-F1
#
_entry.id   AF-A0A7W0WUV7-F1
#
_cell.length_a   1.000
_cell.length_b   1.000
_cell.length_c   1.000
_cell.angle_alpha   90.00
_cell.angle_beta   90.00
_cell.angle_gamma   90.00
#
_symmetry.space_group_name_H-M   'P 1'
#
loop_
_entity.id
_entity.type
_entity.pdbx_description
1 polymer ?
#
loop_
_entity_poly.entity_id
_entity_poly.type
_entity_poly.pdbx_seq_one_letter_code
_entity_poly.pdbx_strand_id
1 'polypeptide(L)'
;MNRLLGFMWAVIAIALLFWASGCGPLLYSQSAPPPGRTAALDENDGHYDLDISQGVAIAIACEHDGPCKDVVVTTENEAIADVKGASFSKLEKSAYTMYASTPAGIVIVGKSPGKTRVKVKTNDGTKTVNVHVLAPPLAGEPSKIAR
;
A
#
# COMPACT_ATOMS: atom_id res chain seq x y z
N MET A 1 17.29 36.17 -35.02
CA MET A 1 16.28 36.22 -33.94
C MET A 1 15.41 34.96 -33.81
N ASN A 2 15.72 33.82 -34.47
CA ASN A 2 14.89 32.59 -34.40
C ASN A 2 15.34 31.52 -33.38
N ARG A 3 16.45 31.73 -32.65
CA ARG A 3 16.98 30.73 -31.71
C ARG A 3 16.42 30.84 -30.28
N LEU A 4 15.80 31.97 -29.93
CA LEU A 4 15.23 32.19 -28.59
C LEU A 4 13.82 31.58 -28.42
N LEU A 5 13.05 31.42 -29.49
CA LEU A 5 11.72 30.79 -29.42
C LEU A 5 11.77 29.28 -29.16
N GLY A 6 12.82 28.58 -29.64
CA GLY A 6 12.94 27.13 -29.44
C GLY A 6 13.26 26.72 -28.00
N PHE A 7 14.03 27.55 -27.28
CA PHE A 7 14.39 27.28 -25.89
C PHE A 7 13.20 27.42 -24.94
N MET A 8 12.27 28.33 -25.24
CA MET A 8 11.11 28.60 -24.38
C MET A 8 10.07 27.47 -24.45
N TRP A 9 9.94 26.79 -25.59
CA TRP A 9 9.08 25.61 -25.74
C TRP A 9 9.62 24.38 -25.01
N ALA A 10 10.95 24.20 -24.97
CA ALA A 10 11.58 23.08 -24.28
C ALA A 10 11.39 23.13 -22.76
N VAL A 11 11.41 24.32 -22.16
CA VAL A 11 11.21 24.49 -20.70
C VAL A 11 9.76 24.17 -20.28
N ILE A 12 8.77 24.55 -21.09
CA ILE A 12 7.36 24.25 -20.83
C ILE A 12 7.09 22.74 -20.92
N ALA A 13 7.70 22.05 -21.89
CA ALA A 13 7.57 20.60 -22.03
C ALA A 13 8.16 19.83 -20.83
N ILE A 14 9.29 20.28 -20.28
CA ILE A 14 9.91 19.67 -19.09
C ILE A 14 9.09 19.93 -17.82
N ALA A 15 8.50 21.13 -17.67
CA ALA A 15 7.65 21.46 -16.53
C ALA A 15 6.36 20.61 -16.47
N LEU A 16 5.77 20.27 -17.62
CA LEU A 16 4.58 19.41 -17.71
C LEU A 16 4.86 17.95 -17.35
N LEU A 17 6.08 17.45 -17.61
CA LEU A 17 6.47 16.08 -17.27
C LEU A 17 6.67 15.87 -15.76
N PHE A 18 7.02 16.93 -15.01
CA PHE A 18 7.22 16.85 -13.56
C PHE A 18 5.92 16.74 -12.75
N TRP A 19 4.77 17.07 -13.33
CA TRP A 19 3.48 16.99 -12.62
C TRP A 19 2.87 15.59 -12.61
N ALA A 20 3.39 14.65 -13.39
CA ALA A 20 2.82 13.31 -13.52
C ALA A 20 3.31 12.29 -12.47
N SER A 21 4.29 12.63 -11.62
CA SER A 21 4.87 11.66 -10.68
C SER A 21 4.22 11.65 -9.28
N GLY A 22 3.13 12.41 -9.05
CA GLY A 22 2.54 12.59 -7.71
C GLY A 22 1.17 11.96 -7.47
N CYS A 23 0.44 11.52 -8.49
CA CYS A 23 -0.90 10.95 -8.33
C CYS A 23 -0.84 9.42 -8.27
N GLY A 24 -0.72 8.87 -7.07
CA GLY A 24 -0.94 7.45 -6.83
C GLY A 24 -1.78 7.24 -5.57
N PRO A 25 -2.36 6.05 -5.39
CA PRO A 25 -3.14 5.77 -4.21
C PRO A 25 -2.26 5.80 -2.95
N LEU A 26 -2.80 6.38 -1.89
CA LEU A 26 -2.18 6.44 -0.56
C LEU A 26 -2.62 5.22 0.24
N LEU A 27 -1.67 4.60 0.94
CA LEU A 27 -1.92 3.42 1.76
C LEU A 27 -1.77 3.77 3.25
N TYR A 28 -2.76 3.42 4.05
CA TYR A 28 -2.79 3.73 5.48
C TYR A 28 -3.04 2.49 6.32
N SER A 29 -2.25 2.29 7.37
CA SER A 29 -2.53 1.24 8.36
C SER A 29 -3.81 1.56 9.14
N GLN A 30 -4.71 0.58 9.20
CA GLN A 30 -5.98 0.65 9.95
C GLN A 30 -5.95 -0.20 11.23
N SER A 31 -4.83 -0.88 11.52
CA SER A 31 -4.71 -1.76 12.67
C SER A 31 -3.56 -1.35 13.56
N ALA A 32 -3.81 -1.30 14.88
CA ALA A 32 -2.75 -1.17 15.86
C ALA A 32 -1.93 -2.47 15.93
N PRO A 33 -0.60 -2.39 16.13
CA PRO A 33 0.23 -3.57 16.28
C PRO A 33 -0.19 -4.37 17.53
N PRO A 34 -0.25 -5.71 17.46
CA PRO A 34 -0.52 -6.53 18.63
C PRO A 34 0.56 -6.36 19.72
N PRO A 35 0.22 -6.49 21.01
CA PRO A 35 1.19 -6.33 22.09
C PRO A 35 2.36 -7.31 21.95
N GLY A 36 3.59 -6.79 22.04
CA GLY A 36 4.81 -7.58 21.89
C GLY A 36 5.09 -8.06 20.46
N ARG A 37 4.39 -7.54 19.45
CA ARG A 37 4.61 -7.84 18.03
C ARG A 37 4.68 -6.55 17.22
N THR A 38 5.25 -6.65 16.03
CA THR A 38 5.44 -5.53 15.11
C THR A 38 4.44 -5.61 13.97
N ALA A 39 3.86 -4.46 13.62
CA ALA A 39 3.08 -4.22 12.42
C ALA A 39 3.19 -2.72 12.10
N ALA A 40 4.22 -2.35 11.35
CA ALA A 40 4.54 -0.97 11.00
C ALA A 40 4.55 -0.81 9.49
N LEU A 41 3.81 0.18 8.99
CA LEU A 41 3.74 0.52 7.58
C LEU A 41 4.33 1.92 7.41
N ASP A 42 5.45 2.01 6.71
CA ASP A 42 6.17 3.24 6.46
C ASP A 42 6.16 3.58 4.98
N GLU A 43 6.00 4.85 4.65
CA GLU A 43 6.09 5.36 3.28
C GLU A 43 7.49 5.91 3.04
N ASN A 44 8.21 5.34 2.05
CA ASN A 44 9.55 5.76 1.65
C ASN A 44 9.56 6.03 0.15
N ASP A 45 9.95 7.23 -0.29
CA ASP A 45 10.21 7.59 -1.70
C ASP A 45 9.24 6.96 -2.73
N GLY A 46 7.94 7.03 -2.47
CA GLY A 46 6.88 6.56 -3.37
C GLY A 46 6.55 5.06 -3.32
N HIS A 47 7.19 4.30 -2.43
CA HIS A 47 6.87 2.92 -2.08
C HIS A 47 6.53 2.79 -0.58
N TYR A 48 6.00 1.64 -0.20
CA TYR A 48 5.66 1.34 1.19
C TYR A 48 6.50 0.17 1.70
N ASP A 49 7.07 0.30 2.89
CA ASP A 49 7.74 -0.78 3.60
C ASP A 49 6.84 -1.22 4.75
N LEU A 50 6.57 -2.53 4.83
CA LEU A 50 5.75 -3.15 5.85
C LEU A 50 6.60 -4.13 6.65
N ASP A 51 6.91 -3.78 7.89
CA ASP A 51 7.48 -4.70 8.87
C ASP A 51 6.34 -5.34 9.68
N ILE A 52 6.17 -6.66 9.54
CA ILE A 52 5.12 -7.41 10.21
C ILE A 52 5.69 -8.64 10.89
N SER A 53 5.24 -8.95 12.11
CA SER A 53 5.63 -10.19 12.77
C SER A 53 4.94 -11.42 12.17
N GLN A 54 5.62 -12.56 12.16
CA GLN A 54 5.00 -13.83 11.81
C GLN A 54 3.76 -14.10 12.66
N GLY A 55 2.67 -14.49 11.99
CA GLY A 55 1.36 -14.76 12.57
C GLY A 55 0.49 -13.52 12.78
N VAL A 56 0.99 -12.32 12.44
CA VAL A 56 0.22 -11.07 12.56
C VAL A 56 -0.44 -10.74 11.23
N ALA A 57 -1.66 -10.19 11.33
CA ALA A 57 -2.40 -9.62 10.22
C ALA A 57 -2.57 -8.11 10.42
N ILE A 58 -2.43 -7.34 9.36
CA ILE A 58 -2.65 -5.89 9.34
C ILE A 58 -3.64 -5.53 8.23
N ALA A 59 -4.60 -4.67 8.56
CA ALA A 59 -5.49 -4.06 7.59
C ALA A 59 -4.88 -2.75 7.08
N ILE A 60 -4.86 -2.57 5.76
CA ILE A 60 -4.34 -1.38 5.08
C ILE A 60 -5.47 -0.81 4.22
N ALA A 61 -5.90 0.41 4.50
CA ALA A 61 -6.83 1.15 3.66
C ALA A 61 -6.09 1.76 2.46
N CYS A 62 -6.82 1.89 1.36
CA CYS A 62 -6.36 2.58 0.17
C CYS A 62 -7.24 3.80 -0.08
N GLU A 63 -6.64 4.98 -0.24
CA GLU A 63 -7.36 6.22 -0.54
C GLU A 63 -6.71 7.04 -1.67
N HIS A 64 -7.54 7.59 -2.55
CA HIS A 64 -7.19 8.59 -3.57
C HIS A 64 -8.46 9.41 -3.89
N ASP A 65 -8.54 10.64 -3.39
CA ASP A 65 -9.76 11.47 -3.44
C ASP A 65 -11.05 10.78 -2.90
N GLY A 66 -10.86 9.77 -2.04
CA GLY A 66 -11.89 8.86 -1.55
C GLY A 66 -11.35 7.42 -1.41
N PRO A 67 -12.17 6.45 -0.98
CA PRO A 67 -11.75 5.05 -0.94
C PRO A 67 -11.42 4.53 -2.35
N CYS A 68 -10.27 3.86 -2.50
CA CYS A 68 -9.91 3.27 -3.79
C CYS A 68 -10.97 2.27 -4.26
N LYS A 69 -11.23 2.24 -5.57
CA LYS A 69 -12.15 1.28 -6.20
C LYS A 69 -11.36 0.16 -6.88
N ASP A 70 -11.99 -1.01 -6.95
CA ASP A 70 -11.48 -2.19 -7.67
C ASP A 70 -10.06 -2.60 -7.27
N VAL A 71 -9.77 -2.59 -5.95
CA VAL A 71 -8.46 -2.98 -5.45
C VAL A 71 -8.18 -4.45 -5.75
N VAL A 72 -7.15 -4.72 -6.55
CA VAL A 72 -6.61 -6.04 -6.85
C VAL A 72 -5.25 -6.18 -6.20
N VAL A 73 -5.07 -7.23 -5.41
CA VAL A 73 -3.83 -7.49 -4.67
C VAL A 73 -3.19 -8.80 -5.10
N THR A 74 -1.88 -8.78 -5.28
CA THR A 74 -1.08 -9.99 -5.57
C THR A 74 0.20 -9.96 -4.74
N THR A 75 0.66 -11.13 -4.30
CA THR A 75 1.94 -11.31 -3.59
C THR A 75 2.90 -12.09 -4.47
N GLU A 76 4.18 -11.76 -4.44
CA GLU A 76 5.21 -12.53 -5.17
C GLU A 76 5.51 -13.88 -4.49
N ASN A 77 5.18 -14.04 -3.21
CA ASN A 77 5.42 -15.27 -2.46
C ASN A 77 4.37 -15.47 -1.34
N GLU A 78 3.39 -16.33 -1.61
CA GLU A 78 2.31 -16.71 -0.68
C GLU A 78 2.79 -17.57 0.51
N ALA A 79 4.01 -18.10 0.47
CA ALA A 79 4.59 -18.80 1.62
C ALA A 79 5.07 -17.81 2.69
N ILE A 80 5.51 -16.61 2.28
CA ILE A 80 6.01 -15.56 3.18
C ILE A 80 4.85 -14.69 3.69
N ALA A 81 4.02 -14.16 2.79
CA ALA A 81 2.86 -13.35 3.17
C ALA A 81 1.64 -13.71 2.32
N ASP A 82 0.49 -13.87 2.99
CA ASP A 82 -0.81 -13.98 2.32
C ASP A 82 -1.50 -12.62 2.29
N VAL A 83 -2.22 -12.36 1.21
CA VAL A 83 -2.86 -11.09 0.95
C VAL A 83 -4.29 -11.32 0.51
N LYS A 84 -5.20 -10.50 1.04
CA LYS A 84 -6.63 -10.57 0.71
C LYS A 84 -7.15 -9.16 0.49
N GLY A 85 -7.99 -8.98 -0.52
CA GLY A 85 -8.78 -7.75 -0.67
C GLY A 85 -9.77 -7.63 0.49
N ALA A 86 -9.87 -6.45 1.08
CA ALA A 86 -10.80 -6.14 2.15
C ALA A 86 -11.70 -4.98 1.74
N SER A 87 -13.01 -5.14 1.98
CA SER A 87 -13.95 -4.04 1.83
C SER A 87 -14.20 -3.44 3.21
N PHE A 88 -13.58 -2.28 3.47
CA PHE A 88 -13.90 -1.48 4.64
C PHE A 88 -15.22 -0.77 4.34
N SER A 89 -16.24 -1.07 5.14
CA SER A 89 -17.67 -0.92 4.84
C SER A 89 -18.20 0.52 4.70
N LYS A 90 -17.52 1.42 3.99
CA LYS A 90 -18.21 2.53 3.31
C LYS A 90 -19.02 1.91 2.17
N LEU A 91 -20.16 1.32 2.52
CA LEU A 91 -21.23 0.99 1.59
C LEU A 91 -21.59 2.31 0.88
N GLU A 92 -21.04 2.54 -0.31
CA GLU A 92 -21.50 3.64 -1.16
C GLU A 92 -23.00 3.41 -1.37
N LYS A 93 -23.82 4.33 -0.86
CA LYS A 93 -25.27 4.29 -1.02
C LYS A 93 -25.59 4.63 -2.48
N SER A 94 -25.52 3.63 -3.35
CA SER A 94 -26.03 3.75 -4.72
C SER A 94 -27.54 3.91 -4.66
N ALA A 95 -28.08 4.96 -5.28
CA ALA A 95 -29.53 5.20 -5.32
C ALA A 95 -30.30 4.14 -6.14
N TYR A 96 -29.61 3.25 -6.87
CA TYR A 96 -30.25 2.38 -7.86
C TYR A 96 -29.73 0.92 -7.94
N THR A 97 -28.76 0.48 -7.13
CA THR A 97 -28.24 -0.90 -7.20
C THR A 97 -28.00 -1.54 -5.84
N MET A 98 -28.33 -2.84 -5.74
CA MET A 98 -27.98 -3.71 -4.61
C MET A 98 -26.49 -3.55 -4.28
N TYR A 99 -26.20 -3.28 -3.01
CA TYR A 99 -24.88 -3.05 -2.42
C TYR A 99 -23.74 -3.90 -3.02
N ALA A 100 -22.92 -3.32 -3.89
CA ALA A 100 -21.65 -3.91 -4.29
C ALA A 100 -20.55 -3.34 -3.38
N SER A 101 -20.09 -4.13 -2.42
CA SER A 101 -18.97 -3.76 -1.54
C SER A 101 -17.66 -4.01 -2.32
N THR A 102 -17.17 -2.99 -3.03
CA THR A 102 -15.85 -3.10 -3.68
C THR A 102 -14.74 -3.08 -2.61
N PRO A 103 -13.68 -3.88 -2.75
CA PRO A 103 -12.55 -3.82 -1.84
C PRO A 103 -11.93 -2.41 -1.88
N ALA A 104 -11.92 -1.73 -0.73
CA ALA A 104 -11.34 -0.40 -0.53
C ALA A 104 -9.99 -0.46 0.20
N GLY A 105 -9.47 -1.67 0.39
CA GLY A 105 -8.10 -1.88 0.79
C GLY A 105 -7.81 -3.37 0.92
N ILE A 106 -6.82 -3.70 1.74
CA ILE A 106 -6.22 -5.03 1.77
C ILE A 106 -5.90 -5.46 3.21
N VAL A 107 -5.81 -6.76 3.41
CA VAL A 107 -5.26 -7.37 4.61
C VAL A 107 -4.03 -8.17 4.21
N ILE A 108 -2.92 -7.93 4.92
CA ILE A 108 -1.67 -8.66 4.74
C ILE A 108 -1.40 -9.48 5.99
N VAL A 109 -1.10 -10.76 5.83
CA VAL A 109 -0.81 -11.72 6.90
C VAL A 109 0.60 -12.26 6.75
N GLY A 110 1.45 -12.06 7.75
CA GLY A 110 2.81 -12.62 7.79
C GLY A 110 2.78 -14.11 8.10
N LYS A 111 3.12 -14.98 7.16
CA LYS A 111 3.06 -16.45 7.32
C LYS A 111 4.39 -17.05 7.75
N SER A 112 5.49 -16.68 7.10
CA SER A 112 6.82 -17.17 7.43
C SER A 112 7.86 -16.04 7.34
N PRO A 113 8.94 -16.08 8.14
CA PRO A 113 9.94 -15.04 8.13
C PRO A 113 10.63 -14.91 6.77
N GLY A 114 10.85 -13.68 6.32
CA GLY A 114 11.43 -13.41 5.01
C GLY A 114 10.97 -12.09 4.41
N LYS A 115 11.31 -11.86 3.15
CA LYS A 115 10.92 -10.66 2.40
C LYS A 115 10.12 -11.06 1.16
N THR A 116 9.03 -10.35 0.89
CA THR A 116 8.23 -10.49 -0.32
C THR A 116 7.72 -9.12 -0.76
N ARG A 117 7.17 -9.04 -1.96
CA ARG A 117 6.53 -7.81 -2.46
C ARG A 117 5.06 -8.08 -2.72
N VAL A 118 4.25 -7.11 -2.33
CA VAL A 118 2.81 -7.11 -2.55
C VAL A 118 2.51 -5.97 -3.51
N LYS A 119 1.85 -6.29 -4.63
CA LYS A 119 1.40 -5.33 -5.62
C LYS A 119 -0.07 -5.04 -5.40
N VAL A 120 -0.37 -3.76 -5.22
CA VAL A 120 -1.71 -3.22 -5.02
C VAL A 120 -2.06 -2.45 -6.28
N LYS A 121 -2.96 -3.00 -7.09
CA LYS A 121 -3.45 -2.39 -8.31
C LYS A 121 -4.84 -1.82 -8.05
N THR A 122 -5.05 -0.58 -8.49
CA THR A 122 -6.31 0.16 -8.41
C THR A 122 -6.56 0.82 -9.76
N ASN A 123 -7.73 1.44 -9.94
CA ASN A 123 -7.97 2.27 -11.13
C ASN A 123 -7.08 3.53 -11.16
N ASP A 124 -6.69 4.03 -9.98
CA ASP A 124 -5.88 5.25 -9.83
C ASP A 124 -4.37 5.00 -9.97
N GLY A 125 -3.96 3.73 -10.03
CA GLY A 125 -2.57 3.35 -10.23
C GLY A 125 -2.17 2.06 -9.54
N THR A 126 -0.87 1.79 -9.56
CA THR A 126 -0.28 0.62 -8.92
C THR A 126 0.76 1.05 -7.89
N LYS A 127 0.69 0.47 -6.70
CA LYS A 127 1.67 0.64 -5.63
C LYS A 127 2.28 -0.70 -5.26
N THR A 128 3.53 -0.66 -4.80
CA THR A 128 4.23 -1.84 -4.27
C THR A 128 4.48 -1.63 -2.79
N VAL A 129 4.16 -2.67 -2.02
CA VAL A 129 4.46 -2.78 -0.59
C VAL A 129 5.55 -3.83 -0.43
N ASN A 130 6.73 -3.44 0.04
CA ASN A 130 7.79 -4.37 0.41
C ASN A 130 7.44 -4.93 1.79
N VAL A 131 7.13 -6.21 1.86
CA VAL A 131 6.74 -6.87 3.11
C VAL A 131 7.92 -7.62 3.68
N HIS A 132 8.28 -7.30 4.90
CA HIS A 132 9.30 -7.98 5.67
C HIS A 132 8.65 -8.64 6.89
N VAL A 133 8.63 -9.96 6.87
CA VAL A 133 8.07 -10.77 7.94
C VAL A 133 9.17 -11.11 8.95
N LEU A 134 9.02 -10.58 10.16
CA LEU A 134 9.95 -10.80 11.27
C LEU A 134 9.66 -12.14 11.95
N ALA A 135 10.72 -12.86 12.31
CA ALA A 135 10.62 -14.04 13.15
C ALA A 135 10.02 -13.68 14.52
N PRO A 136 9.25 -14.60 15.14
CA PRO A 136 8.78 -14.39 16.50
C PRO A 136 9.98 -14.24 17.45
N PRO A 137 9.92 -13.34 18.45
CA PRO A 137 10.97 -13.24 19.45
C PRO A 137 11.11 -14.60 20.17
N LEU A 138 12.34 -15.04 20.38
CA LEU A 138 12.61 -16.23 21.18
C LEU A 138 12.14 -15.96 22.62
N ALA A 139 11.62 -17.00 23.29
CA ALA A 139 11.09 -16.86 24.65
C ALA A 139 12.15 -16.26 25.58
N GLY A 140 11.94 -15.02 26.03
CA GLY A 140 12.85 -14.27 26.92
C GLY A 140 13.55 -13.07 26.30
N GLU A 141 13.45 -12.84 24.98
CA GLU A 141 13.98 -11.61 24.37
C GLU A 141 12.94 -10.48 24.35
N PRO A 142 13.35 -9.23 24.62
CA PRO A 142 12.47 -8.08 24.43
C PRO A 142 12.11 -7.96 22.94
N SER A 143 10.81 -7.86 22.65
CA SER A 143 10.32 -7.68 21.29
C SER A 143 10.95 -6.42 20.68
N LYS A 144 11.59 -6.56 19.52
CA LYS A 144 12.08 -5.41 18.76
C LYS A 144 10.86 -4.67 18.20
N ILE A 145 10.41 -3.67 18.95
CA ILE A 145 9.44 -2.69 18.49
C ILE A 145 10.16 -1.86 17.41
N ALA A 146 9.86 -2.12 16.13
CA ALA A 146 10.27 -1.21 15.07
C ALA A 146 9.52 0.12 15.30
N ARG A 147 10.28 1.21 15.37
CA ARG A 147 9.79 2.58 15.51
C ARG A 147 9.84 3.26 14.16
#